data_AF-A7S7T5-F1
#
_entry.id   AF-A7S7T5-F1
#
_cell.length_a   1.000
_cell.length_b   1.000
_cell.length_c   1.000
_cell.angle_alpha   90.00
_cell.angle_beta   90.00
_cell.angle_gamma   90.00
#
_symmetry.space_group_name_H-M   'P 1'
#
loop_
_entity.id
_entity.type
_entity.pdbx_description
1 polymer ?
#
loop_
_entity_poly.entity_id
_entity_poly.type
_entity_poly.pdbx_seq_one_letter_code
_entity_poly.pdbx_strand_id
1 'polypeptide(L)'
;MAWEPSVTNQDQHLQVDFLSPVQITAVATQGKKFTRYIKSYTLAFSLNGTTWTTYKDTAGNMKIFNGNTDYYSVVKTTLHTPRIARFIRLQPVSWNHDIALKMEIYG
;
A
#
# COMPACT_ATOMS: atom_id res chain seq x y z
N MET A 1 -15.31 1.69 -6.02
CA MET A 1 -14.43 2.02 -7.17
C MET A 1 -13.00 1.65 -6.79
N ALA A 2 -12.08 1.45 -7.74
CA ALA A 2 -10.67 1.13 -7.48
C ALA A 2 -9.78 2.22 -8.09
N TRP A 3 -8.61 2.45 -7.51
CA TRP A 3 -7.61 3.36 -8.04
C TRP A 3 -6.76 2.67 -9.12
N GLU A 4 -6.49 3.38 -10.21
CA GLU A 4 -5.65 2.97 -11.34
C GLU A 4 -4.84 4.19 -11.80
N PRO A 5 -3.51 4.09 -11.91
CA PRO A 5 -2.70 5.16 -12.47
C PRO A 5 -2.86 5.24 -14.00
N SER A 6 -2.57 6.40 -14.57
CA SER A 6 -2.56 6.58 -16.04
C SER A 6 -1.41 5.84 -16.73
N VAL A 7 -0.33 5.58 -15.99
CA VAL A 7 0.86 4.87 -16.48
C VAL A 7 1.18 3.75 -15.51
N THR A 8 1.45 2.56 -16.05
CA THR A 8 1.75 1.36 -15.27
C THR A 8 3.28 1.22 -15.12
N ASN A 9 3.85 1.80 -14.07
CA ASN A 9 5.28 1.68 -13.72
C ASN A 9 5.50 1.68 -12.19
N GLN A 10 6.75 1.56 -11.74
CA GLN A 10 7.10 1.47 -10.30
C GLN A 10 7.13 2.84 -9.59
N ASP A 11 6.93 3.94 -10.31
CA ASP A 11 6.92 5.29 -9.73
C ASP A 11 5.52 5.70 -9.22
N GLN A 12 4.53 4.83 -9.39
CA GLN A 12 3.14 5.08 -9.00
C GLN A 12 2.93 4.85 -7.51
N HIS A 13 1.99 5.60 -6.92
CA HIS A 13 1.55 5.37 -5.55
C HIS A 13 0.12 5.84 -5.31
N LEU A 14 -0.58 5.16 -4.41
CA LEU A 14 -1.80 5.67 -3.79
C LEU A 14 -1.44 6.28 -2.44
N GLN A 15 -1.78 7.56 -2.24
CA GLN A 15 -1.56 8.30 -1.00
C GLN A 15 -2.87 8.55 -0.27
N VAL A 16 -2.85 8.44 1.05
CA VAL A 16 -3.94 8.88 1.94
C VAL A 16 -3.38 9.88 2.95
N ASP A 17 -4.08 10.99 3.14
CA ASP A 17 -3.87 11.95 4.24
C ASP A 17 -5.00 11.77 5.27
N PHE A 18 -4.64 11.42 6.50
CA PHE A 18 -5.58 11.25 7.62
C PHE A 18 -5.92 12.57 8.33
N LEU A 19 -5.39 13.71 7.87
CA LEU A 19 -5.53 15.06 8.43
C LEU A 19 -4.85 15.27 9.80
N SER A 20 -4.76 14.22 10.62
CA SER A 20 -4.01 14.16 11.88
C SER A 20 -3.17 12.88 11.97
N PRO A 21 -2.11 12.85 12.79
CA PRO A 21 -1.37 11.62 13.05
C PRO A 21 -2.27 10.54 13.66
N VAL A 22 -2.23 9.34 13.07
CA VAL A 22 -2.94 8.15 13.54
C VAL A 22 -1.97 6.99 13.70
N GLN A 23 -2.30 6.02 14.55
CA GLN A 23 -1.58 4.76 14.61
C GLN A 23 -2.12 3.83 13.52
N ILE A 24 -1.24 3.26 12.71
CA ILE A 24 -1.58 2.36 11.61
C ILE A 24 -1.07 0.96 11.96
N THR A 25 -1.98 -0.02 11.92
CA THR A 25 -1.74 -1.40 12.38
C THR A 25 -1.86 -2.42 11.25
N ALA A 26 -2.67 -2.15 10.22
CA ALA A 26 -2.80 -3.03 9.07
C ALA A 26 -3.23 -2.27 7.81
N VAL A 27 -3.00 -2.88 6.65
CA VAL A 27 -3.52 -2.43 5.36
C VAL A 27 -4.18 -3.63 4.67
N ALA A 28 -5.37 -3.43 4.12
CA ALA A 28 -5.98 -4.41 3.24
C ALA A 28 -6.02 -3.92 1.80
N THR A 29 -5.78 -4.84 0.86
CA THR A 29 -5.79 -4.57 -0.57
C THR A 29 -6.76 -5.49 -1.30
N GLN A 30 -7.43 -4.97 -2.32
CA GLN A 30 -8.28 -5.74 -3.23
C GLN A 30 -8.05 -5.26 -4.66
N GLY A 31 -8.13 -6.15 -5.64
CA GLY A 31 -8.11 -5.77 -7.05
C GLY A 31 -9.39 -5.05 -7.51
N LYS A 32 -9.50 -4.87 -8.84
CA LYS A 32 -10.67 -4.21 -9.45
C LYS A 32 -11.58 -5.20 -10.19
N LYS A 33 -11.08 -5.79 -11.28
CA LYS A 33 -11.86 -6.61 -12.22
C LYS A 33 -10.91 -7.50 -13.02
N PHE A 34 -11.35 -8.72 -13.31
CA PHE A 34 -10.64 -9.68 -14.17
C PHE A 34 -9.20 -9.94 -13.72
N THR A 35 -8.22 -9.46 -14.47
CA THR A 35 -6.80 -9.76 -14.26
C THR A 35 -6.04 -8.58 -13.66
N ARG A 36 -6.68 -7.46 -13.28
CA ARG A 36 -6.00 -6.26 -12.79
C ARG A 36 -5.94 -6.20 -11.27
N TYR A 37 -4.74 -6.36 -10.71
CA TYR A 37 -4.45 -6.28 -9.28
C TYR A 37 -2.95 -6.16 -9.01
N ILE A 38 -2.59 -5.57 -7.86
CA ILE A 38 -1.21 -5.57 -7.38
C ILE A 38 -0.84 -6.92 -6.75
N LYS A 39 0.33 -7.45 -7.07
CA LYS A 39 0.88 -8.71 -6.52
C LYS A 39 1.84 -8.46 -5.36
N SER A 40 2.54 -7.34 -5.38
CA SER A 40 3.40 -6.92 -4.28
C SER A 40 3.51 -5.40 -4.20
N TYR A 41 3.78 -4.89 -3.01
CA TYR A 41 3.88 -3.45 -2.75
C TYR A 41 4.81 -3.15 -1.56
N THR A 42 5.27 -1.91 -1.47
CA THR A 42 5.92 -1.34 -0.29
C THR A 42 5.02 -0.26 0.32
N LEU A 43 5.28 0.09 1.57
CA LEU A 43 4.59 1.16 2.28
C LEU A 43 5.59 2.24 2.68
N ALA A 44 5.22 3.51 2.49
CA ALA A 44 5.95 4.66 3.01
C ALA A 44 5.03 5.53 3.86
N PHE A 45 5.59 6.12 4.91
CA PHE A 45 4.86 6.88 5.91
C PHE A 45 5.44 8.28 6.04
N SER A 46 4.59 9.25 6.39
CA SER A 46 5.03 10.62 6.68
C SER A 46 4.15 11.28 7.74
N LEU A 47 4.73 12.22 8.48
CA LEU A 47 4.00 13.12 9.38
C LEU A 47 3.70 14.48 8.73
N ASN A 48 4.50 14.89 7.74
CA ASN A 48 4.48 16.22 7.14
C ASN A 48 4.15 16.22 5.63
N GLY A 49 4.07 15.05 5.00
CA GLY A 49 3.80 14.89 3.57
C GLY A 49 5.02 15.13 2.66
N THR A 50 6.15 15.58 3.20
CA THR A 50 7.37 15.92 2.44
C THR A 50 8.50 14.92 2.69
N THR A 51 8.73 14.52 3.94
CA THR A 51 9.74 13.53 4.32
C THR A 51 9.07 12.17 4.46
N TRP A 52 9.52 11.19 3.68
CA TRP A 52 8.91 9.85 3.62
C TRP A 52 9.86 8.80 4.16
N THR A 53 9.34 7.93 5.03
CA THR A 53 10.07 6.80 5.59
C THR A 53 9.45 5.49 5.12
N THR A 54 10.22 4.69 4.38
CA THR A 54 9.79 3.36 3.91
C THR A 54 9.72 2.37 5.08
N TYR A 55 8.69 1.52 5.08
CA TYR A 55 8.56 0.43 6.05
C TYR A 55 9.71 -0.57 5.88
N LYS A 56 10.31 -0.92 7.02
CA LYS A 56 11.39 -1.89 7.10
C LYS A 56 10.97 -3.11 7.92
N ASP A 57 11.52 -4.27 7.57
CA ASP A 57 11.38 -5.48 8.37
C ASP A 57 12.21 -5.41 9.66
N THR A 58 12.16 -6.47 10.47
CA THR A 58 12.91 -6.56 11.73
C THR A 58 14.43 -6.58 11.54
N ALA A 59 14.92 -6.88 10.35
CA ALA A 59 16.34 -6.83 10.00
C ALA A 59 16.76 -5.45 9.44
N GLY A 60 15.83 -4.49 9.30
CA GLY A 60 16.10 -3.15 8.78
C GLY A 60 16.11 -3.06 7.25
N ASN A 61 15.74 -4.13 6.55
CA ASN A 61 15.63 -4.14 5.10
C ASN A 61 14.28 -3.59 4.66
N MET A 62 14.21 -3.03 3.44
CA MET A 62 12.95 -2.59 2.85
C MET A 62 11.95 -3.77 2.80
N LYS A 63 10.78 -3.61 3.41
CA LYS A 63 9.76 -4.66 3.41
C LYS A 63 8.93 -4.61 2.13
N ILE A 64 9.02 -5.66 1.33
CA ILE A 64 8.06 -5.96 0.27
C ILE A 64 6.94 -6.82 0.87
N PHE A 65 5.71 -6.36 0.74
CA PHE A 65 4.51 -7.09 1.14
C PHE A 65 3.94 -7.87 -0.03
N ASN A 66 3.41 -9.05 0.26
CA ASN A 66 2.63 -9.82 -0.71
C ASN A 66 1.22 -9.23 -0.76
N GLY A 67 0.78 -8.87 -1.95
CA GLY A 67 -0.54 -8.33 -2.24
C GLY A 67 -1.50 -9.43 -2.66
N ASN A 68 -2.29 -9.13 -3.69
CA ASN A 68 -3.35 -10.00 -4.15
C ASN A 68 -2.84 -11.08 -5.13
N THR A 69 -3.47 -12.25 -5.11
CA THR A 69 -3.28 -13.33 -6.08
C THR A 69 -4.42 -13.41 -7.10
N ASP A 70 -5.53 -12.73 -6.83
CA ASP A 70 -6.69 -12.59 -7.70
C ASP A 70 -7.28 -11.16 -7.60
N TYR A 71 -8.34 -10.86 -8.34
CA TYR A 71 -8.92 -9.52 -8.37
C TYR A 71 -10.00 -9.23 -7.31
N TYR A 72 -10.54 -10.24 -6.62
CA TYR A 72 -11.77 -10.13 -5.83
C TYR A 72 -11.58 -10.45 -4.34
N SER A 73 -10.55 -11.19 -3.97
CA SER A 73 -10.21 -11.47 -2.59
C SER A 73 -9.59 -10.24 -1.92
N VAL A 74 -10.03 -9.95 -0.70
CA VAL A 74 -9.41 -8.92 0.15
C VAL A 74 -8.24 -9.57 0.88
N VAL A 75 -7.03 -9.03 0.70
CA VAL A 75 -5.83 -9.48 1.42
C VAL A 75 -5.51 -8.46 2.49
N LYS A 76 -5.62 -8.86 3.77
CA LYS A 76 -5.27 -8.02 4.92
C LYS A 76 -3.85 -8.36 5.40
N THR A 77 -3.02 -7.34 5.48
CA THR A 77 -1.63 -7.44 5.92
C THR A 77 -1.45 -6.63 7.21
N THR A 78 -1.22 -7.32 8.31
CA THR A 78 -0.89 -6.70 9.60
C THR A 78 0.58 -6.27 9.62
N LEU A 79 0.83 -5.05 10.08
CA LEU A 79 2.18 -4.55 10.29
C LEU A 79 2.74 -5.16 11.57
N HIS A 80 3.88 -5.83 11.46
CA HIS A 80 4.56 -6.39 12.63
C HIS A 80 4.91 -5.30 13.66
N THR A 81 5.24 -4.10 13.18
CA THR A 81 5.49 -2.92 13.99
C THR A 81 4.50 -1.83 13.56
N PRO A 82 3.49 -1.49 14.37
CA PRO A 82 2.58 -0.39 14.09
C PRO A 82 3.33 0.93 13.82
N ARG A 83 2.77 1.79 12.98
CA ARG A 83 3.40 3.07 12.60
C ARG A 83 2.48 4.24 12.92
N ILE A 84 3.01 5.24 13.61
CA ILE A 84 2.33 6.53 13.78
C ILE A 84 2.66 7.39 12.55
N ALA A 85 1.63 7.81 11.82
CA ALA A 85 1.78 8.64 10.63
C ALA A 85 0.51 9.45 10.36
N ARG A 86 0.65 10.59 9.67
CA ARG A 86 -0.49 11.34 9.11
C ARG A 86 -0.75 10.94 7.65
N PHE A 87 0.29 10.54 6.94
CA PHE A 87 0.22 10.12 5.56
C PHE A 87 0.75 8.71 5.39
N ILE A 88 0.11 7.95 4.50
CA ILE A 88 0.59 6.65 4.03
C ILE A 88 0.60 6.65 2.50
N ARG A 89 1.64 6.05 1.93
CA ARG A 89 1.74 5.70 0.51
C ARG A 89 1.82 4.20 0.37
N LEU A 90 0.99 3.64 -0.49
CA LEU A 90 1.16 2.30 -1.03
C LEU A 90 1.79 2.41 -2.42
N GLN A 91 2.95 1.80 -2.58
CA GLN A 91 3.76 1.84 -3.81
C GLN A 91 3.78 0.43 -4.43
N PRO A 92 3.10 0.21 -5.56
CA PRO A 92 3.10 -1.08 -6.23
C PRO A 92 4.52 -1.47 -6.71
N VAL A 93 4.94 -2.69 -6.40
CA VAL A 93 6.24 -3.24 -6.85
C VAL A 93 6.04 -4.16 -8.05
N SER A 94 4.99 -4.98 -8.02
CA SER A 94 4.59 -5.83 -9.14
C SER A 94 3.06 -5.98 -9.18
N TRP A 95 2.53 -6.27 -10.37
CA TRP A 95 1.09 -6.36 -10.62
C TRP A 95 0.79 -7.43 -11.68
N ASN A 96 -0.48 -7.77 -11.81
CA ASN A 96 -0.99 -8.59 -12.89
C ASN A 96 -1.70 -7.70 -13.90
N HIS A 97 -1.28 -7.76 -15.17
CA HIS A 97 -1.72 -6.91 -16.28
C HIS A 97 -1.50 -5.39 -16.05
N ASP A 98 -2.24 -4.77 -15.13
CA ASP A 98 -2.10 -3.36 -14.75
C ASP A 98 -2.18 -3.16 -13.23
N ILE A 99 -1.69 -2.00 -12.78
CA ILE A 99 -1.90 -1.53 -11.41
C ILE A 99 -3.38 -1.17 -11.23
N ALA A 100 -4.05 -1.92 -10.37
CA ALA A 100 -5.37 -1.58 -9.87
C ALA A 100 -5.49 -1.98 -8.41
N LEU A 101 -5.98 -1.09 -7.56
CA LEU A 101 -6.15 -1.39 -6.14
C LEU A 101 -7.29 -0.64 -5.48
N LYS A 102 -7.96 -1.32 -4.56
CA LYS A 102 -8.71 -0.74 -3.46
C LYS A 102 -7.88 -0.95 -2.21
N MET A 103 -7.88 0.05 -1.34
CA MET A 103 -7.07 0.04 -0.12
C MET A 103 -7.96 0.42 1.06
N GLU A 104 -7.80 -0.31 2.15
CA GLU A 104 -8.38 -0.01 3.46
C GLU A 104 -7.23 0.05 4.48
N ILE A 105 -7.26 1.02 5.40
CA ILE A 105 -6.22 1.19 6.42
C ILE A 105 -6.85 1.00 7.79
N TYR A 106 -6.19 0.22 8.64
CA TYR A 106 -6.64 -0.06 10.01
C TYR A 106 -5.69 0.59 11.00
N GLY A 107 -6.24 1.08 12.12
CA GLY A 107 -5.54 1.81 13.15
C GLY A 107 -6.23 1.70 14.49
#